data_AF-G2GKY2-F1
#
_entry.id   AF-G2GKY2-F1
#
_cell.length_a   1.000
_cell.length_b   1.000
_cell.length_c   1.000
_cell.angle_alpha   90.00
_cell.angle_beta   90.00
_cell.angle_gamma   90.00
#
_symmetry.space_group_name_H-M   'P 1'
#
loop_
_entity.id
_entity.type
_entity.pdbx_description
1 polymer ?
#
loop_
_entity_poly.entity_id
_entity_poly.type
_entity_poly.pdbx_seq_one_letter_code
_entity_poly.pdbx_strand_id
1 'polypeptide(L)'
;MSQQQLGRGPLRSRRPGPASPAPDEEPPDDTQQSRFVGWLGGLGAAAAGYGVFQFLFSVLPPSMDGPAARYLISGISGLATFVAAWLAAALLRARTAAGGRSRTVAAGPAAPGPLPQVFASAYAALVDQVSEVADPQRGRLTGWPHSLGENSPSRPTPVGTAYGLHIMLDLGVPDGRLSTGDLVDTLWRLRLPDGGWSARSQGSQARPEVTALVLGALARAGASPERLAAEVDHCVNGFTRQLDRPGRESTHVVTTVLRGLLRAAPRSATLPLLREALADGAISDRRRDHLRCWGYRLQPPYGRPSPLHTAQAVVALDRAARVLGEDGDARASRARTAREEGIRWLLSCPDAPHDTCPDLEELHEEVRRPRTDDPSRHEVLSVRHFTASWLVRALLTPGALEIARAEGLEDEWRVRLDGAVAAVWAGQRDGVWLWGRGGGDSTGLRRPMWMTYQGLSALRAHAVWTYQPAGG
;
A
#
# COMPACT_ATOMS: atom_id res chain seq x y z
N MET A 1 -0.65 46.33 -27.92
CA MET A 1 0.14 47.20 -28.82
C MET A 1 1.60 47.05 -28.38
N SER A 2 2.52 46.52 -29.19
CA SER A 2 3.11 47.06 -30.44
C SER A 2 4.41 47.82 -30.15
N GLN A 3 5.52 47.62 -30.89
CA GLN A 3 5.86 46.58 -31.90
C GLN A 3 7.37 46.65 -32.27
N GLN A 4 7.94 45.56 -32.81
CA GLN A 4 9.07 45.54 -33.80
C GLN A 4 10.44 46.14 -33.35
N GLN A 5 11.60 46.01 -34.03
CA GLN A 5 12.28 45.07 -34.98
C GLN A 5 13.80 45.47 -34.98
N LEU A 6 14.83 44.83 -35.57
CA LEU A 6 15.15 43.62 -36.37
C LEU A 6 16.65 43.27 -36.02
N GLY A 7 17.35 42.24 -36.49
CA GLY A 7 17.01 41.14 -37.40
C GLY A 7 18.22 40.25 -37.79
N ARG A 8 17.90 39.11 -38.42
CA ARG A 8 18.69 38.25 -39.36
C ARG A 8 20.23 38.36 -39.41
N GLY A 9 20.92 37.21 -39.28
CA GLY A 9 22.32 37.00 -39.73
C GLY A 9 22.46 36.88 -41.26
N PRO A 10 23.59 36.38 -41.80
CA PRO A 10 23.68 34.93 -42.00
C PRO A 10 25.09 34.27 -42.09
N LEU A 11 25.07 32.93 -42.21
CA LEU A 11 25.98 32.04 -42.97
C LEU A 11 27.32 31.55 -42.39
N ARG A 12 27.76 30.41 -42.97
CA ARG A 12 28.84 29.51 -42.55
C ARG A 12 30.19 29.90 -43.14
N SER A 13 31.29 29.56 -42.46
CA SER A 13 32.30 28.56 -42.91
C SER A 13 33.72 28.86 -42.40
N ARG A 14 34.35 27.95 -41.65
CA ARG A 14 35.81 27.85 -41.60
C ARG A 14 36.29 26.43 -41.34
N ARG A 15 37.11 25.91 -42.25
CA ARG A 15 37.78 24.60 -42.20
C ARG A 15 39.30 24.86 -42.15
N PRO A 16 40.03 24.30 -41.17
CA PRO A 16 41.47 24.12 -41.27
C PRO A 16 41.83 22.71 -41.76
N GLY A 17 42.99 22.57 -42.42
CA GLY A 17 43.65 21.30 -42.73
C GLY A 17 44.70 20.92 -41.66
N PRO A 18 45.46 19.82 -41.87
CA PRO A 18 46.09 19.08 -40.76
C PRO A 18 47.63 19.07 -40.68
N ALA A 19 48.15 18.92 -39.45
CA ALA A 19 49.38 18.24 -39.02
C ALA A 19 49.24 18.06 -37.48
N SER A 20 49.38 16.90 -36.82
CA SER A 20 50.45 15.87 -36.76
C SER A 20 51.65 16.25 -35.87
N PRO A 21 52.22 15.34 -35.05
CA PRO A 21 51.59 14.26 -34.25
C PRO A 21 52.21 14.11 -32.82
N ALA A 22 51.87 13.01 -32.10
CA ALA A 22 52.49 12.52 -30.84
C ALA A 22 52.18 13.33 -29.54
N PRO A 23 52.30 12.75 -28.31
CA PRO A 23 52.81 11.42 -27.94
C PRO A 23 51.72 10.36 -27.70
N ASP A 24 52.16 9.13 -27.43
CA ASP A 24 51.32 7.98 -27.07
C ASP A 24 50.81 8.06 -25.62
N GLU A 25 49.53 7.71 -25.41
CA GLU A 25 48.98 7.35 -24.08
C GLU A 25 48.80 5.82 -24.01
N GLU A 26 49.15 5.23 -22.86
CA GLU A 26 49.10 3.77 -22.67
C GLU A 26 47.65 3.23 -22.64
N PRO A 27 47.37 2.07 -23.25
CA PRO A 27 46.07 1.42 -23.12
C PRO A 27 45.86 0.91 -21.68
N PRO A 28 44.66 1.08 -21.08
CA PRO A 28 44.40 0.67 -19.70
C PRO A 28 44.47 -0.86 -19.50
N ASP A 29 44.95 -1.29 -18.32
CA ASP A 29 45.33 -2.68 -18.01
C ASP A 29 44.14 -3.64 -17.74
N ASP A 30 43.38 -3.93 -18.79
CA ASP A 30 42.33 -4.98 -18.82
C ASP A 30 42.91 -6.40 -18.56
N THR A 31 44.23 -6.57 -18.62
CA THR A 31 44.89 -7.87 -18.43
C THR A 31 45.02 -8.28 -16.96
N GLN A 32 44.99 -7.32 -16.04
CA GLN A 32 45.16 -7.59 -14.60
C GLN A 32 43.89 -8.15 -13.95
N GLN A 33 42.74 -7.50 -14.17
CA GLN A 33 41.47 -7.93 -13.55
C GLN A 33 41.02 -9.31 -14.06
N SER A 34 41.19 -9.57 -15.36
CA SER A 34 40.83 -10.84 -16.00
C SER A 34 41.63 -12.02 -15.43
N ARG A 35 42.92 -11.83 -15.12
CA ARG A 35 43.76 -12.83 -14.42
C ARG A 35 43.32 -13.08 -12.99
N PHE A 36 42.98 -12.03 -12.24
CA PHE A 36 42.57 -12.14 -10.83
C PHE A 36 41.26 -12.92 -10.66
N VAL A 37 40.26 -12.65 -11.50
CA VAL A 37 38.96 -13.36 -11.52
C VAL A 37 39.13 -14.82 -11.97
N GLY A 38 40.05 -15.10 -12.90
CA GLY A 38 40.40 -16.47 -13.30
C GLY A 38 40.97 -17.31 -12.16
N TRP A 39 41.88 -16.75 -11.37
CA TRP A 39 42.54 -17.44 -10.26
C TRP A 39 41.58 -17.80 -9.11
N LEU A 40 40.71 -16.86 -8.71
CA LEU A 40 39.65 -17.09 -7.71
C LEU A 40 38.66 -18.18 -8.14
N GLY A 41 38.40 -18.29 -9.45
CA GLY A 41 37.40 -19.19 -10.02
C GLY A 41 37.70 -20.68 -9.96
N GLY A 42 38.88 -21.09 -9.49
CA GLY A 42 39.31 -22.48 -9.36
C GLY A 42 40.27 -22.72 -8.18
N LEU A 43 41.47 -22.13 -8.21
CA LEU A 43 42.49 -22.34 -7.17
C LEU A 43 42.11 -21.68 -5.83
N GLY A 44 41.52 -20.48 -5.87
CA GLY A 44 41.10 -19.76 -4.65
C GLY A 44 40.10 -20.54 -3.81
N ALA A 45 39.08 -21.15 -4.44
CA ALA A 45 38.10 -21.98 -3.74
C ALA A 45 38.74 -23.23 -3.10
N ALA A 46 39.64 -23.91 -3.82
CA ALA A 46 40.36 -25.08 -3.31
C ALA A 46 41.25 -24.73 -2.10
N ALA A 47 41.96 -23.61 -2.16
CA ALA A 47 42.77 -23.10 -1.06
C ALA A 47 41.91 -22.75 0.17
N ALA A 48 40.75 -22.13 -0.01
CA ALA A 48 39.84 -21.80 1.08
C ALA A 48 39.29 -23.05 1.78
N GLY A 49 38.83 -24.05 1.02
CA GLY A 49 38.36 -25.32 1.59
C GLY A 49 39.45 -26.11 2.31
N TYR A 50 40.66 -26.16 1.73
CA TYR A 50 41.81 -26.81 2.37
C TYR A 50 42.30 -26.07 3.63
N GLY A 51 42.23 -24.73 3.64
CA GLY A 51 42.54 -23.92 4.83
C GLY A 51 41.59 -24.20 5.99
N VAL A 52 40.28 -24.28 5.72
CA VAL A 52 39.28 -24.65 6.75
C VAL A 52 39.47 -26.10 7.21
N PHE A 53 39.78 -27.03 6.30
CA PHE A 53 40.13 -28.41 6.67
C PHE A 53 41.33 -28.44 7.65
N GLN A 54 42.45 -27.79 7.31
CA GLN A 54 43.66 -27.80 8.15
C GLN A 54 43.47 -27.08 9.50
N PHE A 55 42.75 -25.95 9.50
CA PHE A 55 42.43 -25.24 10.74
C PHE A 55 41.57 -26.08 11.68
N LEU A 56 40.47 -26.66 11.20
CA LEU A 56 39.61 -27.50 12.02
C LEU A 56 40.33 -28.79 12.43
N PHE A 57 41.11 -29.41 11.54
CA PHE A 57 41.82 -30.64 11.87
C PHE A 57 42.86 -30.44 12.97
N SER A 58 43.51 -29.27 13.02
CA SER A 58 44.47 -28.92 14.08
C SER A 58 43.80 -28.47 15.39
N VAL A 59 42.69 -27.71 15.33
CA VAL A 59 42.02 -27.13 16.50
C VAL A 59 41.04 -28.09 17.21
N LEU A 60 40.42 -29.03 16.48
CA LEU A 60 39.46 -29.98 17.07
C LEU A 60 40.15 -30.90 18.09
N PRO A 61 39.56 -31.14 19.28
CA PRO A 61 40.24 -31.83 20.37
C PRO A 61 40.41 -33.34 20.08
N PRO A 62 41.47 -33.98 20.63
CA PRO A 62 41.70 -35.42 20.49
C PRO A 62 40.72 -36.31 21.25
N SER A 63 39.81 -35.73 22.03
CA SER A 63 38.79 -36.42 22.83
C SER A 63 37.47 -36.71 22.09
N MET A 64 37.31 -36.27 20.84
CA MET A 64 36.20 -36.73 20.00
C MET A 64 36.43 -38.18 19.54
N ASP A 65 35.35 -38.90 19.23
CA ASP A 65 35.30 -40.36 19.05
C ASP A 65 36.20 -40.92 17.92
N GLY A 66 37.49 -41.01 18.22
CA GLY A 66 38.54 -41.49 17.32
C GLY A 66 38.98 -40.48 16.25
N PRO A 67 40.12 -40.74 15.58
CA PRO A 67 40.63 -39.86 14.53
C PRO A 67 39.67 -39.74 13.34
N ALA A 68 38.82 -40.75 13.09
CA ALA A 68 37.80 -40.73 12.05
C ALA A 68 36.82 -39.56 12.20
N ALA A 69 36.38 -39.24 13.42
CA ALA A 69 35.48 -38.10 13.67
C ALA A 69 36.14 -36.76 13.30
N ARG A 70 37.43 -36.57 13.62
CA ARG A 70 38.20 -35.37 13.26
C ARG A 70 38.36 -35.21 11.75
N TYR A 71 38.66 -36.30 11.03
CA TYR A 71 38.72 -36.29 9.57
C TYR A 71 37.35 -36.01 8.93
N LEU A 72 36.27 -36.60 9.45
CA LEU A 72 34.92 -36.41 8.94
C LEU A 72 34.46 -34.94 9.07
N ILE A 73 34.56 -34.36 10.28
CA ILE A 73 34.12 -32.98 10.55
C ILE A 73 34.94 -32.00 9.72
N SER A 74 36.28 -32.08 9.78
CA SER A 74 37.16 -31.18 9.02
C SER A 74 36.95 -31.32 7.51
N GLY A 75 36.73 -32.55 7.02
CA GLY A 75 36.48 -32.86 5.62
C GLY A 75 35.16 -32.27 5.11
N ILE A 76 34.07 -32.47 5.84
CA ILE A 76 32.74 -31.93 5.48
C ILE A 76 32.78 -30.39 5.51
N SER A 77 33.35 -29.78 6.56
CA SER A 77 33.47 -28.32 6.65
C SER A 77 34.35 -27.73 5.54
N GLY A 78 35.52 -28.31 5.26
CA GLY A 78 36.38 -27.86 4.16
C GLY A 78 35.72 -27.99 2.78
N LEU A 79 34.98 -29.08 2.54
CA LEU A 79 34.21 -29.27 1.30
C LEU A 79 33.05 -28.26 1.18
N ALA A 80 32.34 -27.98 2.28
CA ALA A 80 31.29 -26.97 2.30
C ALA A 80 31.83 -25.57 2.00
N THR A 81 32.97 -25.18 2.60
CA THR A 81 33.65 -23.92 2.28
C THR A 81 34.12 -23.86 0.83
N PHE A 82 34.66 -24.95 0.27
CA PHE A 82 35.02 -25.02 -1.15
C PHE A 82 33.82 -24.75 -2.06
N VAL A 83 32.69 -25.43 -1.82
CA VAL A 83 31.46 -25.26 -2.63
C VAL A 83 30.92 -23.83 -2.49
N ALA A 84 30.87 -23.27 -1.28
CA ALA A 84 30.39 -21.91 -1.04
C ALA A 84 31.27 -20.85 -1.76
N ALA A 85 32.59 -20.97 -1.67
CA ALA A 85 33.54 -20.08 -2.35
C ALA A 85 33.43 -20.20 -3.87
N TRP A 86 33.30 -21.43 -4.40
CA TRP A 86 33.13 -21.67 -5.83
C TRP A 86 31.81 -21.10 -6.37
N LEU A 87 30.70 -21.26 -5.65
CA LEU A 87 29.40 -20.68 -5.98
C LEU A 87 29.44 -19.14 -5.96
N ALA A 88 30.07 -18.54 -4.94
CA ALA A 88 30.25 -17.08 -4.88
C ALA A 88 31.08 -16.57 -6.08
N ALA A 89 32.18 -17.25 -6.43
CA ALA A 89 32.98 -16.94 -7.62
C ALA A 89 32.23 -17.18 -8.93
N ALA A 90 31.29 -18.14 -9.00
CA ALA A 90 30.43 -18.35 -10.15
C ALA A 90 29.38 -17.22 -10.30
N LEU A 91 28.74 -16.81 -9.21
CA LEU A 91 27.78 -15.69 -9.18
C LEU A 91 28.43 -14.35 -9.53
N LEU A 92 29.66 -14.10 -9.06
CA LEU A 92 30.44 -12.92 -9.44
C LEU A 92 30.80 -12.93 -10.92
N ARG A 93 31.26 -14.08 -11.46
CA ARG A 93 31.52 -14.24 -12.91
C ARG A 93 30.26 -14.05 -13.76
N ALA A 94 29.10 -14.51 -13.30
CA ALA A 94 27.83 -14.28 -13.99
C ALA A 94 27.44 -12.79 -14.01
N ARG A 95 27.65 -12.07 -12.90
CA ARG A 95 27.39 -10.62 -12.79
C ARG A 95 28.36 -9.79 -13.65
N THR A 96 29.65 -10.09 -13.67
CA THR A 96 30.61 -9.35 -14.52
C THR A 96 30.40 -9.64 -16.01
N ALA A 97 30.07 -10.89 -16.38
CA ALA A 97 29.69 -11.24 -17.75
C ALA A 97 28.41 -10.51 -18.23
N ALA A 98 27.48 -10.19 -17.32
CA ALA A 98 26.29 -9.40 -17.64
C ALA A 98 26.60 -7.90 -17.84
N GLY A 99 27.57 -7.34 -17.10
CA GLY A 99 27.96 -5.93 -17.23
C GLY A 99 28.72 -5.61 -18.53
N GLY A 100 29.44 -6.57 -19.11
CA GLY A 100 30.33 -6.36 -20.26
C GLY A 100 29.66 -6.26 -21.65
N ARG A 101 28.33 -6.16 -21.76
CA ARG A 101 27.63 -6.14 -23.06
C ARG A 101 26.60 -5.02 -23.17
N SER A 102 27.09 -3.80 -23.34
CA SER A 102 26.31 -2.73 -23.99
C SER A 102 26.09 -3.09 -25.47
N ARG A 103 24.99 -3.78 -25.76
CA ARG A 103 24.59 -4.14 -27.13
C ARG A 103 23.08 -4.02 -27.24
N THR A 104 22.61 -3.18 -28.13
CA THR A 104 21.18 -2.97 -28.41
C THR A 104 20.55 -4.25 -28.95
N VAL A 105 19.82 -4.95 -28.08
CA VAL A 105 18.98 -6.11 -28.40
C VAL A 105 17.55 -5.74 -28.04
N ALA A 106 16.62 -5.91 -28.98
CA ALA A 106 15.20 -5.67 -28.72
C ALA A 106 14.71 -6.63 -27.63
N ALA A 107 14.10 -6.09 -26.58
CA ALA A 107 13.59 -6.89 -25.48
C ALA A 107 12.40 -7.74 -25.94
N GLY A 108 12.61 -9.06 -26.04
CA GLY A 108 11.51 -10.00 -25.87
C GLY A 108 10.91 -9.81 -24.47
N PRO A 109 9.59 -9.98 -24.29
CA PRO A 109 8.94 -9.69 -23.01
C PRO A 109 9.49 -10.61 -21.91
N ALA A 110 10.26 -10.03 -20.99
CA ALA A 110 10.61 -10.69 -19.76
C ALA A 110 9.32 -11.04 -19.01
N ALA A 111 9.24 -12.26 -18.46
CA ALA A 111 8.07 -12.67 -17.69
C ALA A 111 7.82 -11.66 -16.54
N PRO A 112 6.59 -11.14 -16.38
CA PRO A 112 6.29 -10.17 -15.34
C PRO A 112 6.64 -10.72 -13.96
N GLY A 113 7.28 -9.90 -13.12
CA GLY A 113 7.50 -10.25 -11.72
C GLY A 113 6.17 -10.50 -10.99
N PRO A 114 6.21 -11.10 -9.79
CA PRO A 114 5.00 -11.57 -9.10
C PRO A 114 3.97 -10.46 -8.85
N LEU A 115 4.40 -9.21 -8.64
CA LEU A 115 3.48 -8.08 -8.43
C LEU A 115 2.80 -7.59 -9.74
N PRO A 116 3.52 -7.31 -10.84
CA PRO A 116 2.88 -7.12 -12.15
C PRO A 116 1.95 -8.28 -12.57
N GLN A 117 2.27 -9.53 -12.22
CA GLN A 117 1.37 -10.66 -12.45
C GLN A 117 0.09 -10.54 -11.62
N VAL A 118 0.17 -10.29 -10.30
CA VAL A 118 -1.01 -10.06 -9.43
C VAL A 118 -1.85 -8.89 -9.94
N PHE A 119 -1.25 -7.81 -10.43
CA PHE A 119 -1.97 -6.68 -11.01
C PHE A 119 -2.69 -7.04 -12.32
N ALA A 120 -2.05 -7.82 -13.20
CA ALA A 120 -2.67 -8.31 -14.42
C ALA A 120 -3.84 -9.28 -14.14
N SER A 121 -3.67 -10.20 -13.19
CA SER A 121 -4.73 -11.13 -12.76
C SER A 121 -5.90 -10.38 -12.10
N ALA A 122 -5.62 -9.38 -11.26
CA ALA A 122 -6.64 -8.52 -10.65
C ALA A 122 -7.43 -7.74 -11.70
N TYR A 123 -6.76 -7.17 -12.70
CA TYR A 123 -7.41 -6.51 -13.82
C TYR A 123 -8.30 -7.48 -14.61
N ALA A 124 -7.78 -8.66 -14.97
CA ALA A 124 -8.55 -9.68 -15.69
C ALA A 124 -9.80 -10.12 -14.90
N ALA A 125 -9.67 -10.38 -13.60
CA ALA A 125 -10.78 -10.77 -12.73
C ALA A 125 -11.83 -9.67 -12.54
N LEU A 126 -11.44 -8.39 -12.66
CA LEU A 126 -12.37 -7.25 -12.64
C LEU A 126 -13.11 -7.06 -13.96
N VAL A 127 -12.44 -7.27 -15.10
CA VAL A 127 -13.11 -7.26 -16.42
C VAL A 127 -14.09 -8.42 -16.55
N ASP A 128 -13.69 -9.64 -16.17
CA ASP A 128 -14.51 -10.86 -16.22
C ASP A 128 -15.82 -10.74 -15.41
N GLN A 129 -15.77 -10.02 -14.28
CA GLN A 129 -16.89 -9.90 -13.34
C GLN A 129 -17.52 -8.49 -13.32
N VAL A 130 -17.24 -7.64 -14.33
CA VAL A 130 -17.97 -6.37 -14.48
C VAL A 130 -19.43 -6.67 -14.82
N SER A 131 -20.34 -5.98 -14.15
CA SER A 131 -21.77 -6.17 -14.31
C SER A 131 -22.37 -5.00 -15.08
N GLU A 132 -22.92 -5.27 -16.25
CA GLU A 132 -23.76 -4.34 -17.00
C GLU A 132 -25.24 -4.65 -16.78
N VAL A 133 -26.02 -3.67 -16.34
CA VAL A 133 -27.45 -3.82 -16.06
C VAL A 133 -28.21 -2.64 -16.66
N ALA A 134 -29.22 -2.93 -17.49
CA ALA A 134 -30.20 -1.93 -17.92
C ALA A 134 -31.24 -1.72 -16.79
N ASP A 135 -31.11 -0.64 -16.03
CA ASP A 135 -32.07 -0.29 -14.99
C ASP A 135 -33.21 0.58 -15.54
N PRO A 136 -34.50 0.23 -15.31
CA PRO A 136 -35.63 0.99 -15.86
C PRO A 136 -35.76 2.45 -15.39
N GLN A 137 -35.12 2.83 -14.27
CA GLN A 137 -35.19 4.18 -13.70
C GLN A 137 -33.89 4.97 -13.90
N ARG A 138 -32.75 4.29 -14.01
CA ARG A 138 -31.39 4.86 -13.96
C ARG A 138 -30.58 4.62 -15.25
N GLY A 139 -31.14 3.93 -16.25
CA GLY A 139 -30.48 3.60 -17.51
C GLY A 139 -29.43 2.50 -17.37
N ARG A 140 -28.47 2.42 -18.30
CA ARG A 140 -27.33 1.47 -18.16
C ARG A 140 -26.51 1.81 -16.92
N LEU A 141 -26.25 0.79 -16.10
CA LEU A 141 -25.32 0.80 -14.98
C LEU A 141 -24.20 -0.21 -15.31
N THR A 142 -22.96 0.25 -15.30
CA THR A 142 -21.75 -0.56 -15.53
C THR A 142 -20.84 -0.42 -14.31
N GLY A 143 -20.52 -1.52 -13.65
CA GLY A 143 -19.74 -1.50 -12.41
C GLY A 143 -19.73 -2.84 -11.69
N TRP A 144 -19.64 -2.83 -10.36
CA TRP A 144 -19.54 -4.08 -9.59
C TRP A 144 -20.51 -4.17 -8.41
N PRO A 145 -20.99 -5.38 -8.07
CA PRO A 145 -21.60 -5.69 -6.77
C PRO A 145 -20.60 -5.46 -5.61
N HIS A 146 -20.99 -5.75 -4.36
CA HIS A 146 -20.09 -5.52 -3.21
C HIS A 146 -18.94 -6.55 -3.16
N SER A 147 -19.19 -7.78 -3.62
CA SER A 147 -18.21 -8.86 -3.76
C SER A 147 -18.23 -9.50 -5.15
N LEU A 148 -17.06 -9.94 -5.61
CA LEU A 148 -16.87 -10.58 -6.91
C LEU A 148 -17.47 -11.99 -6.94
N GLY A 149 -18.39 -12.20 -7.88
CA GLY A 149 -19.22 -13.41 -8.00
C GLY A 149 -20.32 -13.54 -6.95
N GLU A 150 -20.93 -12.43 -6.54
CA GLU A 150 -22.33 -12.45 -6.09
C GLU A 150 -23.24 -13.02 -7.21
N ASN A 151 -24.42 -13.54 -6.84
CA ASN A 151 -25.34 -14.23 -7.76
C ASN A 151 -25.71 -13.36 -8.98
N SER A 152 -25.87 -14.00 -10.14
CA SER A 152 -26.24 -13.33 -11.39
C SER A 152 -27.77 -13.20 -11.56
N PRO A 153 -28.31 -12.07 -12.07
CA PRO A 153 -27.59 -10.83 -12.45
C PRO A 153 -27.24 -10.00 -11.21
N SER A 154 -25.94 -9.76 -11.01
CA SER A 154 -25.45 -8.93 -9.91
C SER A 154 -25.54 -7.46 -10.27
N ARG A 155 -26.27 -6.67 -9.48
CA ARG A 155 -26.44 -5.24 -9.75
C ARG A 155 -25.25 -4.42 -9.22
N PRO A 156 -24.66 -3.50 -10.02
CA PRO A 156 -23.68 -2.53 -9.55
C PRO A 156 -24.15 -1.75 -8.30
N THR A 157 -23.24 -1.58 -7.34
CA THR A 157 -23.49 -0.86 -6.07
C THR A 157 -22.57 0.36 -5.95
N PRO A 158 -22.95 1.41 -5.18
CA PRO A 158 -22.07 2.57 -4.98
C PRO A 158 -20.71 2.18 -4.40
N VAL A 159 -20.73 1.32 -3.37
CA VAL A 159 -19.52 0.84 -2.68
C VAL A 159 -18.63 0.00 -3.60
N GLY A 160 -19.18 -1.02 -4.27
CA GLY A 160 -18.44 -1.88 -5.19
C GLY A 160 -17.86 -1.12 -6.38
N THR A 161 -18.66 -0.24 -6.98
CA THR A 161 -18.25 0.56 -8.14
C THR A 161 -17.22 1.63 -7.77
N ALA A 162 -17.30 2.25 -6.58
CA ALA A 162 -16.29 3.20 -6.12
C ALA A 162 -14.95 2.52 -5.82
N TYR A 163 -14.94 1.33 -5.22
CA TYR A 163 -13.71 0.55 -5.05
C TYR A 163 -13.15 0.06 -6.39
N GLY A 164 -13.99 -0.40 -7.32
CA GLY A 164 -13.56 -0.79 -8.66
C GLY A 164 -12.95 0.37 -9.45
N LEU A 165 -13.59 1.54 -9.45
CA LEU A 165 -13.05 2.78 -10.04
C LEU A 165 -11.72 3.17 -9.37
N HIS A 166 -11.57 3.01 -8.05
CA HIS A 166 -10.28 3.20 -7.39
C HIS A 166 -9.20 2.24 -7.87
N ILE A 167 -9.51 0.95 -8.07
CA ILE A 167 -8.55 -0.02 -8.62
C ILE A 167 -8.18 0.33 -10.07
N MET A 168 -9.14 0.71 -10.93
CA MET A 168 -8.86 1.14 -12.30
C MET A 168 -7.98 2.40 -12.35
N LEU A 169 -8.07 3.28 -11.36
CA LEU A 169 -7.20 4.46 -11.23
C LEU A 169 -5.84 4.14 -10.54
N ASP A 170 -5.60 2.91 -10.09
CA ASP A 170 -4.31 2.41 -9.57
C ASP A 170 -3.57 1.50 -10.57
N LEU A 171 -4.31 0.67 -11.32
CA LEU A 171 -3.80 -0.26 -12.34
C LEU A 171 -3.75 0.34 -13.76
N GLY A 172 -4.59 1.35 -14.04
CA GLY A 172 -4.87 1.81 -15.39
C GLY A 172 -5.88 0.94 -16.15
N VAL A 173 -6.09 1.24 -17.43
CA VAL A 173 -6.99 0.52 -18.33
C VAL A 173 -6.19 0.13 -19.60
N PRO A 174 -5.43 -0.98 -19.59
CA PRO A 174 -4.48 -1.32 -20.64
C PRO A 174 -5.09 -1.69 -22.00
N ASP A 175 -6.34 -2.18 -22.03
CA ASP A 175 -6.98 -2.71 -23.26
C ASP A 175 -8.36 -2.08 -23.58
N GLY A 176 -8.76 -1.04 -22.85
CA GLY A 176 -10.00 -0.31 -23.08
C GLY A 176 -11.30 -1.02 -22.66
N ARG A 177 -11.28 -2.28 -22.18
CA ARG A 177 -12.51 -3.03 -21.83
C ARG A 177 -13.30 -2.46 -20.64
N LEU A 178 -12.75 -1.50 -19.89
CA LEU A 178 -13.41 -0.83 -18.78
C LEU A 178 -13.28 0.70 -18.91
N SER A 179 -14.39 1.36 -19.22
CA SER A 179 -14.46 2.83 -19.29
C SER A 179 -14.56 3.45 -17.90
N THR A 180 -13.57 4.25 -17.50
CA THR A 180 -13.65 5.03 -16.25
C THR A 180 -14.77 6.07 -16.29
N GLY A 181 -15.14 6.56 -17.49
CA GLY A 181 -16.31 7.41 -17.71
C GLY A 181 -17.61 6.70 -17.33
N ASP A 182 -17.82 5.47 -17.80
CA ASP A 182 -19.02 4.68 -17.51
C ASP A 182 -19.14 4.33 -16.02
N LEU A 183 -18.01 4.10 -15.34
CA LEU A 183 -17.98 3.90 -13.88
C LEU A 183 -18.35 5.19 -13.12
N VAL A 184 -17.83 6.35 -13.55
CA VAL A 184 -18.18 7.67 -13.00
C VAL A 184 -19.67 7.97 -13.21
N ASP A 185 -20.18 7.77 -14.43
CA ASP A 185 -21.57 7.99 -14.77
C ASP A 185 -22.50 7.01 -14.05
N THR A 186 -22.09 5.76 -13.85
CA THR A 186 -22.81 4.78 -13.03
C THR A 186 -22.86 5.20 -11.57
N LEU A 187 -21.78 5.75 -10.99
CA LEU A 187 -21.82 6.32 -9.64
C LEU A 187 -22.82 7.48 -9.56
N TRP A 188 -22.85 8.39 -10.53
CA TRP A 188 -23.85 9.48 -10.58
C TRP A 188 -25.29 8.96 -10.74
N ARG A 189 -25.52 7.97 -11.61
CA ARG A 189 -26.83 7.28 -11.76
C ARG A 189 -27.22 6.48 -10.52
N LEU A 190 -26.25 6.11 -9.68
CA LEU A 190 -26.47 5.41 -8.43
C LEU A 190 -26.79 6.32 -7.23
N ARG A 191 -26.63 7.65 -7.36
CA ARG A 191 -27.02 8.66 -6.36
C ARG A 191 -28.48 8.47 -5.92
N LEU A 192 -28.79 8.83 -4.68
CA LEU A 192 -30.16 8.86 -4.17
C LEU A 192 -30.86 10.18 -4.58
N PRO A 193 -32.21 10.24 -4.57
CA PRO A 193 -32.93 11.46 -4.99
C PRO A 193 -32.53 12.69 -4.17
N ASP A 194 -32.48 12.55 -2.84
CA ASP A 194 -32.25 13.64 -1.89
C ASP A 194 -30.77 14.04 -1.74
N GLY A 195 -29.86 13.35 -2.44
CA GLY A 195 -28.41 13.49 -2.31
C GLY A 195 -27.72 12.24 -1.76
N GLY A 196 -26.41 12.17 -1.99
CA GLY A 196 -25.51 11.16 -1.46
C GLY A 196 -25.75 9.73 -1.95
N TRP A 197 -25.11 8.78 -1.24
CA TRP A 197 -25.10 7.36 -1.55
C TRP A 197 -25.19 6.50 -0.28
N SER A 198 -25.72 5.28 -0.41
CA SER A 198 -25.86 4.29 0.67
C SER A 198 -25.19 2.95 0.31
N ALA A 199 -24.80 2.17 1.32
CA ALA A 199 -24.51 0.75 1.12
C ALA A 199 -25.82 -0.05 1.03
N ARG A 200 -25.77 -1.25 0.42
CA ARG A 200 -26.95 -2.12 0.26
C ARG A 200 -27.65 -2.47 1.59
N SER A 201 -26.95 -2.42 2.72
CA SER A 201 -27.50 -2.66 4.06
C SER A 201 -28.03 -1.41 4.80
N GLN A 202 -27.89 -0.21 4.21
CA GLN A 202 -28.21 1.09 4.83
C GLN A 202 -29.51 1.71 4.30
N GLY A 203 -30.44 0.88 3.86
CA GLY A 203 -31.75 1.31 3.38
C GLY A 203 -31.69 2.33 2.23
N SER A 204 -32.66 3.23 2.23
CA SER A 204 -32.89 4.24 1.19
C SER A 204 -32.23 5.60 1.46
N GLN A 205 -31.52 5.78 2.59
CA GLN A 205 -30.89 7.04 2.96
C GLN A 205 -29.39 7.06 2.69
N ALA A 206 -28.87 8.21 2.26
CA ALA A 206 -27.44 8.42 2.18
C ALA A 206 -26.77 8.32 3.56
N ARG A 207 -25.54 7.80 3.56
CA ARG A 207 -24.70 7.75 4.77
C ARG A 207 -23.34 8.39 4.51
N PRO A 208 -22.78 9.13 5.49
CA PRO A 208 -21.56 9.92 5.27
C PRO A 208 -20.35 9.10 4.82
N GLU A 209 -20.11 7.91 5.38
CA GLU A 209 -18.99 7.05 5.01
C GLU A 209 -19.05 6.57 3.55
N VAL A 210 -20.23 6.21 3.04
CA VAL A 210 -20.40 5.79 1.64
C VAL A 210 -20.38 6.98 0.71
N THR A 211 -21.02 8.09 1.11
CA THR A 211 -21.00 9.34 0.34
C THR A 211 -19.57 9.87 0.19
N ALA A 212 -18.78 9.89 1.26
CA ALA A 212 -17.38 10.30 1.22
C ALA A 212 -16.47 9.31 0.46
N LEU A 213 -16.76 8.00 0.48
CA LEU A 213 -16.09 7.02 -0.37
C LEU A 213 -16.34 7.30 -1.86
N VAL A 214 -17.61 7.53 -2.26
CA VAL A 214 -17.97 7.82 -3.65
C VAL A 214 -17.41 9.18 -4.10
N LEU A 215 -17.54 10.23 -3.29
CA LEU A 215 -16.89 11.53 -3.51
C LEU A 215 -15.36 11.38 -3.68
N GLY A 216 -14.73 10.57 -2.83
CA GLY A 216 -13.31 10.26 -2.91
C GLY A 216 -12.92 9.51 -4.20
N ALA A 217 -13.81 8.71 -4.78
CA ALA A 217 -13.62 8.04 -6.06
C ALA A 217 -13.81 9.00 -7.24
N LEU A 218 -14.90 9.76 -7.26
CA LEU A 218 -15.24 10.74 -8.29
C LEU A 218 -14.18 11.85 -8.40
N ALA A 219 -13.71 12.39 -7.27
CA ALA A 219 -12.63 13.37 -7.24
C ALA A 219 -11.29 12.80 -7.74
N ARG A 220 -11.00 11.51 -7.48
CA ARG A 220 -9.81 10.84 -8.05
C ARG A 220 -9.93 10.64 -9.56
N ALA A 221 -11.16 10.49 -10.08
CA ALA A 221 -11.46 10.35 -11.50
C ALA A 221 -11.53 11.70 -12.26
N GLY A 222 -11.30 12.83 -11.59
CA GLY A 222 -11.34 14.16 -12.22
C GLY A 222 -12.74 14.76 -12.38
N ALA A 223 -13.75 14.31 -11.63
CA ALA A 223 -15.05 14.99 -11.56
C ALA A 223 -14.86 16.43 -11.04
N SER A 224 -15.54 17.40 -11.66
CA SER A 224 -15.30 18.82 -11.37
C SER A 224 -15.75 19.21 -9.94
N PRO A 225 -15.05 20.16 -9.28
CA PRO A 225 -15.40 20.59 -7.92
C PRO A 225 -16.83 21.10 -7.79
N GLU A 226 -17.36 21.75 -8.83
CA GLU A 226 -18.70 22.33 -8.88
C GLU A 226 -19.76 21.24 -8.89
N ARG A 227 -19.53 20.14 -9.64
CA ARG A 227 -20.42 18.96 -9.64
C ARG A 227 -20.38 18.19 -8.32
N LEU A 228 -19.25 18.25 -7.60
CA LEU A 228 -19.09 17.61 -6.29
C LEU A 228 -19.65 18.44 -5.13
N ALA A 229 -19.71 19.77 -5.25
CA ALA A 229 -20.01 20.69 -4.16
C ALA A 229 -21.33 20.37 -3.41
N ALA A 230 -22.45 20.22 -4.12
CA ALA A 230 -23.74 19.93 -3.51
C ALA A 230 -23.75 18.61 -2.70
N GLU A 231 -23.00 17.60 -3.16
CA GLU A 231 -22.89 16.30 -2.50
C GLU A 231 -21.90 16.32 -1.33
N VAL A 232 -20.87 17.17 -1.40
CA VAL A 232 -19.99 17.51 -0.28
C VAL A 232 -20.78 18.19 0.82
N ASP A 233 -21.60 19.19 0.48
CA ASP A 233 -22.43 19.92 1.44
C ASP A 233 -23.50 19.02 2.06
N HIS A 234 -24.15 18.16 1.28
CA HIS A 234 -25.04 17.11 1.79
C HIS A 234 -24.30 16.18 2.78
N CYS A 235 -23.11 15.71 2.42
CA CYS A 235 -22.29 14.85 3.28
C CYS A 235 -21.85 15.54 4.59
N VAL A 236 -21.50 16.82 4.53
CA VAL A 236 -21.08 17.63 5.68
C VAL A 236 -22.25 17.90 6.62
N ASN A 237 -23.38 18.36 6.07
CA ASN A 237 -24.57 18.71 6.84
C ASN A 237 -25.20 17.47 7.51
N GLY A 238 -25.20 16.32 6.82
CA GLY A 238 -25.61 15.04 7.42
C GLY A 238 -24.67 14.54 8.52
N PHE A 239 -23.38 14.86 8.48
CA PHE A 239 -22.37 14.34 9.41
C PHE A 239 -22.15 15.21 10.66
N THR A 240 -23.24 15.48 11.37
CA THR A 240 -23.25 16.18 12.67
C THR A 240 -23.50 15.21 13.83
N ARG A 241 -23.21 15.61 15.08
CA ARG A 241 -23.52 14.77 16.27
C ARG A 241 -25.03 14.59 16.49
N GLN A 242 -25.83 15.49 15.91
CA GLN A 242 -27.28 15.52 15.99
C GLN A 242 -27.93 14.56 14.98
N LEU A 243 -27.40 14.49 13.75
CA LEU A 243 -27.99 13.72 12.65
C LEU A 243 -27.33 12.35 12.43
N ASP A 244 -26.04 12.20 12.74
CA ASP A 244 -25.33 10.91 12.67
C ASP A 244 -24.44 10.69 13.90
N ARG A 245 -25.07 10.58 15.08
CA ARG A 245 -24.34 10.28 16.31
C ARG A 245 -23.49 9.00 16.21
N PRO A 246 -23.98 7.85 15.71
CA PRO A 246 -23.18 6.62 15.65
C PRO A 246 -21.98 6.74 14.71
N GLY A 247 -22.13 7.39 13.55
CA GLY A 247 -21.03 7.66 12.64
C GLY A 247 -20.02 8.68 13.19
N ARG A 248 -20.47 9.70 13.93
CA ARG A 248 -19.58 10.66 14.61
C ARG A 248 -18.82 10.08 15.80
N GLU A 249 -19.29 8.98 16.38
CA GLU A 249 -18.60 8.24 17.42
C GLU A 249 -17.67 7.14 16.87
N SER A 250 -17.90 6.61 15.66
CA SER A 250 -17.07 5.54 15.07
C SER A 250 -15.75 6.06 14.46
N THR A 251 -14.64 5.45 14.85
CA THR A 251 -13.30 5.74 14.31
C THR A 251 -13.23 5.40 12.81
N HIS A 252 -13.83 4.30 12.37
CA HIS A 252 -13.86 3.92 10.96
C HIS A 252 -14.62 4.95 10.11
N VAL A 253 -15.81 5.37 10.55
CA VAL A 253 -16.64 6.33 9.80
C VAL A 253 -15.96 7.70 9.74
N VAL A 254 -15.48 8.23 10.88
CA VAL A 254 -14.77 9.53 10.91
C VAL A 254 -13.50 9.53 10.05
N THR A 255 -12.66 8.49 10.13
CA THR A 255 -11.46 8.41 9.28
C THR A 255 -11.81 8.27 7.79
N THR A 256 -12.91 7.58 7.45
CA THR A 256 -13.38 7.42 6.06
C THR A 256 -13.93 8.73 5.50
N VAL A 257 -14.76 9.45 6.26
CA VAL A 257 -15.27 10.77 5.86
C VAL A 257 -14.12 11.78 5.72
N LEU A 258 -13.19 11.82 6.68
CA LEU A 258 -12.01 12.68 6.60
C LEU A 258 -11.18 12.39 5.34
N ARG A 259 -10.84 11.12 5.06
CA ARG A 259 -10.05 10.74 3.87
C ARG A 259 -10.77 11.04 2.54
N GLY A 260 -12.10 10.92 2.49
CA GLY A 260 -12.90 11.29 1.32
C GLY A 260 -12.91 12.80 1.08
N LEU A 261 -13.25 13.59 2.10
CA LEU A 261 -13.30 15.05 2.02
C LEU A 261 -11.92 15.68 1.78
N LEU A 262 -10.83 15.11 2.32
CA LEU A 262 -9.43 15.52 2.02
C LEU A 262 -9.03 15.39 0.55
N ARG A 263 -9.85 14.71 -0.28
CA ARG A 263 -9.66 14.62 -1.73
C ARG A 263 -10.73 15.38 -2.51
N ALA A 264 -12.00 15.26 -2.11
CA ALA A 264 -13.12 15.88 -2.84
C ALA A 264 -13.34 17.36 -2.51
N ALA A 265 -13.01 17.80 -1.29
CA ALA A 265 -13.22 19.16 -0.81
C ALA A 265 -12.11 19.59 0.17
N PRO A 266 -10.84 19.67 -0.27
CA PRO A 266 -9.69 19.97 0.61
C PRO A 266 -9.74 21.33 1.32
N ARG A 267 -10.67 22.23 0.93
CA ARG A 267 -10.94 23.52 1.57
C ARG A 267 -12.16 23.51 2.52
N SER A 268 -12.77 22.36 2.78
CA SER A 268 -13.95 22.26 3.66
C SER A 268 -13.61 22.59 5.11
N ALA A 269 -14.37 23.52 5.70
CA ALA A 269 -14.23 23.91 7.11
C ALA A 269 -14.50 22.76 8.11
N THR A 270 -15.07 21.64 7.65
CA THR A 270 -15.27 20.43 8.46
C THR A 270 -13.96 19.66 8.67
N LEU A 271 -12.95 19.83 7.81
CA LEU A 271 -11.70 19.07 7.86
C LEU A 271 -10.89 19.28 9.15
N PRO A 272 -10.66 20.52 9.65
CA PRO A 272 -10.03 20.74 10.96
C PRO A 272 -10.82 20.10 12.11
N LEU A 273 -12.16 20.14 12.06
CA LEU A 273 -13.03 19.58 13.10
C LEU A 273 -13.02 18.05 13.13
N LEU A 274 -12.79 17.40 11.99
CA LEU A 274 -12.59 15.95 11.90
C LEU A 274 -11.18 15.54 12.35
N ARG A 275 -10.15 16.35 12.04
CA ARG A 275 -8.79 16.18 12.56
C ARG A 275 -8.75 16.30 14.09
N GLU A 276 -9.39 17.33 14.65
CA GLU A 276 -9.50 17.53 16.11
C GLU A 276 -10.27 16.38 16.78
N ALA A 277 -11.41 15.95 16.21
CA ALA A 277 -12.18 14.82 16.74
C ALA A 277 -11.43 13.47 16.75
N LEU A 278 -10.49 13.25 15.83
CA LEU A 278 -9.61 12.08 15.88
C LEU A 278 -8.52 12.23 16.95
N ALA A 279 -7.88 13.40 17.05
CA ALA A 279 -6.83 13.67 18.01
C ALA A 279 -7.33 13.59 19.47
N ASP A 280 -8.50 14.16 19.74
CA ASP A 280 -9.14 14.15 21.05
C ASP A 280 -9.79 12.79 21.39
N GLY A 281 -10.04 11.95 20.38
CA GLY A 281 -10.57 10.58 20.53
C GLY A 281 -9.51 9.49 20.71
N ALA A 282 -8.23 9.86 20.83
CA ALA A 282 -7.11 8.93 21.05
C ALA A 282 -6.99 8.52 22.52
N ILE A 283 -6.69 7.25 22.79
CA ILE A 283 -6.59 6.68 24.15
C ILE A 283 -5.17 6.21 24.47
N SER A 284 -4.72 6.45 25.71
CA SER A 284 -3.42 5.98 26.23
C SER A 284 -3.50 4.50 26.59
N ASP A 285 -2.63 3.67 26.01
CA ASP A 285 -2.57 2.23 26.30
C ASP A 285 -1.45 1.89 27.30
N ARG A 286 -1.86 1.44 28.49
CA ARG A 286 -0.93 1.01 29.55
C ARG A 286 -0.09 -0.23 29.19
N ARG A 287 -0.42 -0.93 28.10
CA ARG A 287 0.31 -2.12 27.63
C ARG A 287 1.44 -1.81 26.63
N ARG A 288 1.47 -0.59 26.09
CA ARG A 288 2.51 -0.08 25.18
C ARG A 288 2.95 1.30 25.66
N ASP A 289 3.54 1.32 26.85
CA ASP A 289 4.20 2.50 27.46
C ASP A 289 3.38 3.79 27.46
N HIS A 290 2.07 3.66 27.72
CA HIS A 290 1.10 4.76 27.72
C HIS A 290 0.91 5.49 26.37
N LEU A 291 1.51 5.02 25.28
CA LEU A 291 1.38 5.59 23.94
C LEU A 291 -0.09 5.67 23.50
N ARG A 292 -0.42 6.71 22.74
CA ARG A 292 -1.77 6.91 22.21
C ARG A 292 -2.06 5.99 21.04
N CYS A 293 -3.28 5.45 21.05
CA CYS A 293 -3.83 4.57 20.03
C CYS A 293 -5.33 4.86 19.87
N TRP A 294 -6.03 4.08 19.04
CA TRP A 294 -7.48 4.20 18.87
C TRP A 294 -8.18 2.87 19.07
N GLY A 295 -9.38 2.94 19.66
CA GLY A 295 -10.38 1.87 19.60
C GLY A 295 -11.39 2.11 18.47
N TYR A 296 -12.44 1.30 18.42
CA TYR A 296 -13.52 1.43 17.43
C TYR A 296 -14.37 2.71 17.62
N ARG A 297 -14.33 3.34 18.80
CA ARG A 297 -15.00 4.61 19.10
C ARG A 297 -14.06 5.72 19.55
N LEU A 298 -14.40 6.95 19.16
CA LEU A 298 -13.78 8.22 19.52
C LEU A 298 -14.41 8.89 20.76
N GLN A 299 -15.39 8.25 21.40
CA GLN A 299 -16.03 8.74 22.61
C GLN A 299 -16.22 7.60 23.64
N PRO A 300 -16.26 7.91 24.95
CA PRO A 300 -16.45 6.90 25.99
C PRO A 300 -17.77 6.11 25.84
N PRO A 301 -17.78 4.78 26.03
CA PRO A 301 -16.61 3.90 26.12
C PRO A 301 -15.96 3.65 24.75
N TYR A 302 -14.68 4.02 24.63
CA TYR A 302 -13.87 3.98 23.39
C TYR A 302 -13.66 2.57 22.81
N GLY A 303 -13.82 1.54 23.64
CA GLY A 303 -13.44 0.16 23.33
C GLY A 303 -12.04 -0.20 23.84
N ARG A 304 -11.48 -1.29 23.30
CA ARG A 304 -10.08 -1.67 23.51
C ARG A 304 -9.18 -0.97 22.47
N PRO A 305 -7.90 -0.73 22.77
CA PRO A 305 -6.87 -0.45 21.75
C PRO A 305 -6.96 -1.42 20.58
N SER A 306 -6.78 -0.91 19.35
CA SER A 306 -6.94 -1.69 18.13
C SER A 306 -5.95 -1.23 17.04
N PRO A 307 -5.09 -2.13 16.52
CA PRO A 307 -4.10 -1.79 15.49
C PRO A 307 -4.73 -1.27 14.20
N LEU A 308 -5.81 -1.91 13.77
CA LEU A 308 -6.64 -1.45 12.65
C LEU A 308 -7.05 0.02 12.80
N HIS A 309 -7.65 0.38 13.94
CA HIS A 309 -8.21 1.71 14.14
C HIS A 309 -7.11 2.75 14.30
N THR A 310 -6.01 2.38 14.96
CA THR A 310 -4.80 3.20 15.06
C THR A 310 -4.20 3.45 13.68
N ALA A 311 -4.06 2.43 12.84
CA ALA A 311 -3.57 2.57 11.47
C ALA A 311 -4.53 3.38 10.58
N GLN A 312 -5.86 3.20 10.72
CA GLN A 312 -6.84 4.03 10.02
C GLN A 312 -6.76 5.50 10.43
N ALA A 313 -6.53 5.78 11.71
CA ALA A 313 -6.36 7.13 12.25
C ALA A 313 -5.03 7.77 11.79
N VAL A 314 -3.91 7.06 11.91
CA VAL A 314 -2.58 7.47 11.40
C VAL A 314 -2.66 7.85 9.93
N VAL A 315 -3.19 6.97 9.06
CA VAL A 315 -3.35 7.25 7.61
C VAL A 315 -4.25 8.46 7.33
N ALA A 316 -5.26 8.73 8.17
CA ALA A 316 -6.16 9.86 8.00
C ALA A 316 -5.53 11.19 8.50
N LEU A 317 -4.87 11.17 9.65
CA LEU A 317 -4.16 12.32 10.22
C LEU A 317 -2.94 12.71 9.39
N ASP A 318 -2.17 11.72 8.91
CA ASP A 318 -1.02 11.93 8.02
C ASP A 318 -1.43 12.56 6.68
N ARG A 319 -2.57 12.14 6.12
CA ARG A 319 -3.13 12.82 4.93
C ARG A 319 -3.70 14.19 5.27
N ALA A 320 -4.21 14.42 6.48
CA ALA A 320 -4.69 15.73 6.92
C ALA A 320 -3.54 16.73 7.10
N ALA A 321 -2.41 16.31 7.66
CA ALA A 321 -1.18 17.11 7.80
C ALA A 321 -0.76 17.72 6.45
N ARG A 322 -0.62 16.88 5.41
CA ARG A 322 -0.24 17.31 4.05
C ARG A 322 -1.25 18.21 3.31
N VAL A 323 -2.45 18.41 3.83
CA VAL A 323 -3.52 19.22 3.18
C VAL A 323 -3.88 20.46 4.01
N LEU A 324 -3.77 20.38 5.34
CA LEU A 324 -4.17 21.45 6.27
C LEU A 324 -2.97 22.15 6.93
N GLY A 325 -1.75 21.63 6.78
CA GLY A 325 -0.56 22.06 7.52
C GLY A 325 -0.57 21.60 8.98
N GLU A 326 0.60 21.60 9.63
CA GLU A 326 0.75 21.25 11.05
C GLU A 326 1.15 22.44 11.94
N ASP A 327 1.67 23.52 11.35
CA ASP A 327 2.26 24.67 12.07
C ASP A 327 1.24 25.75 12.49
N GLY A 328 -0.06 25.49 12.29
CA GLY A 328 -1.10 26.53 12.34
C GLY A 328 -1.69 26.86 13.72
N ASP A 329 -1.93 25.85 14.57
CA ASP A 329 -2.51 26.05 15.92
C ASP A 329 -2.24 24.88 16.88
N ALA A 330 -2.66 25.04 18.14
CA ALA A 330 -2.55 24.00 19.16
C ALA A 330 -3.34 22.72 18.82
N ARG A 331 -4.36 22.77 17.93
CA ARG A 331 -5.09 21.57 17.48
C ARG A 331 -4.28 20.78 16.47
N ALA A 332 -3.61 21.48 15.56
CA ALA A 332 -2.66 20.90 14.62
C ALA A 332 -1.53 20.19 15.37
N SER A 333 -0.99 20.83 16.41
CA SER A 333 -0.03 20.22 17.34
C SER A 333 -0.58 18.97 18.06
N ARG A 334 -1.78 19.02 18.68
CA ARG A 334 -2.41 17.81 19.29
C ARG A 334 -2.58 16.67 18.28
N ALA A 335 -3.00 16.99 17.06
CA ALA A 335 -3.20 16.01 15.99
C ALA A 335 -1.88 15.40 15.49
N ARG A 336 -0.80 16.20 15.43
CA ARG A 336 0.55 15.72 15.16
C ARG A 336 0.99 14.75 16.25
N THR A 337 0.99 15.15 17.52
CA THR A 337 1.41 14.29 18.64
C THR A 337 0.65 12.97 18.67
N ALA A 338 -0.68 13.00 18.51
CA ALA A 338 -1.50 11.78 18.46
C ALA A 338 -1.14 10.87 17.27
N ARG A 339 -0.85 11.43 16.08
CA ARG A 339 -0.36 10.65 14.92
C ARG A 339 0.97 9.97 15.24
N GLU A 340 1.93 10.70 15.80
CA GLU A 340 3.26 10.17 16.08
C GLU A 340 3.25 9.10 17.18
N GLU A 341 2.54 9.34 18.29
CA GLU A 341 2.34 8.33 19.34
C GLU A 341 1.61 7.09 18.79
N GLY A 342 0.65 7.27 17.89
CA GLY A 342 -0.03 6.17 17.19
C GLY A 342 0.88 5.34 16.27
N ILE A 343 1.88 5.97 15.66
CA ILE A 343 2.92 5.26 14.91
C ILE A 343 3.81 4.47 15.87
N ARG A 344 4.31 5.09 16.95
CA ARG A 344 5.10 4.40 17.97
C ARG A 344 4.35 3.21 18.58
N TRP A 345 3.03 3.32 18.81
CA TRP A 345 2.18 2.24 19.31
C TRP A 345 2.05 1.05 18.33
N LEU A 346 2.08 1.31 17.01
CA LEU A 346 2.10 0.26 15.98
C LEU A 346 3.47 -0.41 15.88
N LEU A 347 4.56 0.35 16.05
CA LEU A 347 5.93 -0.19 16.09
C LEU A 347 6.15 -1.09 17.31
N SER A 348 5.65 -0.69 18.49
CA SER A 348 5.73 -1.46 19.75
C SER A 348 4.78 -2.67 19.83
N CYS A 349 4.39 -3.24 18.68
CA CYS A 349 3.83 -4.59 18.60
C CYS A 349 4.77 -5.60 19.28
N PRO A 350 4.35 -6.30 20.36
CA PRO A 350 5.23 -7.16 21.16
C PRO A 350 5.31 -8.60 20.64
N ASP A 351 4.35 -9.03 19.82
CA ASP A 351 4.15 -10.43 19.43
C ASP A 351 4.90 -10.77 18.13
N ALA A 352 5.58 -11.92 18.12
CA ALA A 352 6.30 -12.45 16.96
C ALA A 352 5.87 -13.90 16.63
N PRO A 353 5.90 -14.33 15.36
CA PRO A 353 6.35 -13.58 14.18
C PRO A 353 5.30 -12.57 13.68
N HIS A 354 5.78 -11.48 13.06
CA HIS A 354 4.95 -10.32 12.70
C HIS A 354 4.13 -10.49 11.41
N ASP A 355 4.14 -11.65 10.77
CA ASP A 355 3.27 -12.02 9.64
C ASP A 355 2.02 -12.80 10.08
N THR A 356 2.00 -13.34 11.30
CA THR A 356 0.84 -14.02 11.90
C THR A 356 0.51 -13.53 13.32
N CYS A 357 0.99 -12.36 13.73
CA CYS A 357 0.75 -11.84 15.08
C CYS A 357 -0.71 -11.37 15.29
N PRO A 358 -1.21 -11.31 16.53
CA PRO A 358 -2.57 -10.85 16.83
C PRO A 358 -2.88 -9.43 16.31
N ASP A 359 -1.86 -8.59 16.14
CA ASP A 359 -2.03 -7.24 15.60
C ASP A 359 -2.49 -7.20 14.13
N LEU A 360 -2.41 -8.32 13.41
CA LEU A 360 -2.88 -8.47 12.02
C LEU A 360 -4.28 -9.09 11.89
N GLU A 361 -4.93 -9.50 13.00
CA GLU A 361 -6.24 -10.17 12.96
C GLU A 361 -7.30 -9.34 12.22
N GLU A 362 -8.07 -10.01 11.35
CA GLU A 362 -9.15 -9.38 10.59
C GLU A 362 -10.33 -9.03 11.51
N LEU A 363 -10.71 -7.75 11.55
CA LEU A 363 -11.75 -7.26 12.45
C LEU A 363 -13.10 -7.09 11.73
N HIS A 364 -14.17 -7.44 12.42
CA HIS A 364 -15.56 -7.15 12.03
C HIS A 364 -16.22 -6.27 13.09
N GLU A 365 -16.83 -5.16 12.68
CA GLU A 365 -17.64 -4.28 13.53
C GLU A 365 -18.99 -3.97 12.86
N GLU A 366 -19.93 -3.42 13.65
CA GLU A 366 -21.23 -2.97 13.16
C GLU A 366 -21.51 -1.53 13.56
N VAL A 367 -21.71 -0.64 12.58
CA VAL A 367 -22.29 0.68 12.82
C VAL A 367 -23.80 0.58 12.68
N ARG A 368 -24.49 0.51 13.83
CA ARG A 368 -25.95 0.44 13.91
C ARG A 368 -26.55 1.85 14.00
N ARG A 369 -27.60 2.12 13.23
CA ARG A 369 -28.38 3.38 13.30
C ARG A 369 -29.88 3.06 13.30
N PRO A 370 -30.73 3.78 14.04
CA PRO A 370 -32.17 3.72 13.83
C PRO A 370 -32.50 4.10 12.39
N ARG A 371 -33.47 3.43 11.77
CA ARG A 371 -33.97 3.87 10.46
C ARG A 371 -34.88 5.09 10.63
N THR A 372 -34.96 5.92 9.59
CA THR A 372 -35.81 7.12 9.59
C THR A 372 -37.24 6.87 9.14
N ASP A 373 -37.49 5.79 8.40
CA ASP A 373 -38.84 5.36 7.99
C ASP A 373 -39.52 4.50 9.08
N ASP A 374 -38.74 3.73 9.84
CA ASP A 374 -39.19 2.99 11.02
C ASP A 374 -38.13 3.03 12.14
N PRO A 375 -38.21 4.00 13.08
CA PRO A 375 -37.26 4.13 14.19
C PRO A 375 -37.23 2.95 15.18
N SER A 376 -38.19 2.01 15.11
CA SER A 376 -38.10 0.77 15.90
C SER A 376 -37.08 -0.21 15.30
N ARG A 377 -36.80 -0.09 14.00
CA ARG A 377 -35.82 -0.89 13.26
C ARG A 377 -34.49 -0.18 13.17
N HIS A 378 -33.44 -0.98 13.09
CA HIS A 378 -32.08 -0.49 12.86
C HIS A 378 -31.62 -0.90 11.46
N GLU A 379 -30.89 0.00 10.79
CA GLU A 379 -29.96 -0.38 9.75
C GLU A 379 -28.63 -0.80 10.39
N VAL A 380 -27.87 -1.64 9.69
CA VAL A 380 -26.59 -2.17 10.16
C VAL A 380 -25.58 -2.09 9.03
N LEU A 381 -24.55 -1.27 9.19
CA LEU A 381 -23.35 -1.35 8.38
C LEU A 381 -22.39 -2.35 9.05
N SER A 382 -22.41 -3.59 8.59
CA SER A 382 -21.35 -4.57 8.84
C SER A 382 -20.09 -4.11 8.10
N VAL A 383 -19.03 -3.77 8.85
CA VAL A 383 -17.73 -3.39 8.30
C VAL A 383 -16.72 -4.48 8.64
N ARG A 384 -16.22 -5.13 7.60
CA ARG A 384 -15.11 -6.08 7.65
C ARG A 384 -13.83 -5.37 7.21
N HIS A 385 -12.72 -5.66 7.89
CA HIS A 385 -11.48 -4.89 7.76
C HIS A 385 -10.26 -5.79 7.58
N PHE A 386 -9.46 -5.48 6.56
CA PHE A 386 -8.21 -6.18 6.26
C PHE A 386 -7.06 -5.47 6.98
N THR A 387 -6.89 -5.78 8.26
CA THR A 387 -5.99 -5.09 9.21
C THR A 387 -4.56 -4.95 8.68
N ALA A 388 -4.00 -6.02 8.10
CA ALA A 388 -2.67 -6.01 7.47
C ALA A 388 -2.48 -4.90 6.43
N SER A 389 -3.44 -4.68 5.53
CA SER A 389 -3.38 -3.59 4.53
C SER A 389 -3.36 -2.20 5.17
N TRP A 390 -4.08 -2.01 6.27
CA TRP A 390 -4.04 -0.74 7.00
C TRP A 390 -2.71 -0.52 7.71
N LEU A 391 -2.11 -1.56 8.31
CA LEU A 391 -0.78 -1.48 8.90
C LEU A 391 0.29 -1.13 7.85
N VAL A 392 0.34 -1.83 6.71
CA VAL A 392 1.24 -1.49 5.59
C VAL A 392 1.08 -0.03 5.18
N ARG A 393 -0.16 0.45 5.06
CA ARG A 393 -0.44 1.83 4.63
C ARG A 393 -0.17 2.89 5.70
N ALA A 394 -0.13 2.52 6.99
CA ALA A 394 0.29 3.40 8.09
C ALA A 394 1.82 3.47 8.22
N LEU A 395 2.50 2.32 8.14
CA LEU A 395 3.96 2.23 8.22
C LEU A 395 4.66 2.86 7.00
N LEU A 396 4.01 2.86 5.82
CA LEU A 396 4.44 3.58 4.62
C LEU A 396 4.00 5.06 4.57
N THR A 397 3.58 5.65 5.69
CA THR A 397 3.43 7.11 5.76
C THR A 397 4.79 7.79 5.92
N PRO A 398 5.05 8.98 5.35
CA PRO A 398 6.32 9.69 5.51
C PRO A 398 6.69 9.87 6.99
N GLY A 399 5.73 10.33 7.80
CA GLY A 399 5.91 10.49 9.25
C GLY A 399 6.29 9.20 9.99
N ALA A 400 5.93 8.01 9.48
CA ALA A 400 6.33 6.75 10.10
C ALA A 400 7.80 6.40 9.83
N LEU A 401 8.29 6.67 8.61
CA LEU A 401 9.70 6.50 8.27
C LEU A 401 10.57 7.58 8.94
N GLU A 402 10.07 8.82 9.02
CA GLU A 402 10.71 9.94 9.74
C GLU A 402 10.91 9.61 11.23
N ILE A 403 9.88 9.11 11.92
CA ILE A 403 9.97 8.66 13.32
C ILE A 403 10.94 7.48 13.46
N ALA A 404 10.81 6.45 12.59
CA ALA A 404 11.65 5.27 12.67
C ALA A 404 13.15 5.62 12.59
N ARG A 405 13.52 6.57 11.72
CA ARG A 405 14.89 7.08 11.60
C ARG A 405 15.31 7.95 12.78
N ALA A 406 14.45 8.89 13.20
CA ALA A 406 14.77 9.82 14.28
C ALA A 406 14.96 9.13 15.65
N GLU A 407 14.30 7.98 15.85
CA GLU A 407 14.30 7.23 17.12
C GLU A 407 15.09 5.91 17.04
N GLY A 408 15.72 5.60 15.89
CA GLY A 408 16.54 4.40 15.71
C GLY A 408 15.76 3.08 15.56
N LEU A 409 14.45 3.16 15.27
CA LEU A 409 13.50 2.06 15.15
C LEU A 409 13.34 1.55 13.70
N GLU A 410 14.35 1.72 12.84
CA GLU A 410 14.28 1.30 11.43
C GLU A 410 14.15 -0.22 11.26
N ASP A 411 14.71 -1.00 12.18
CA ASP A 411 14.62 -2.48 12.15
C ASP A 411 13.25 -2.96 12.63
N GLU A 412 12.69 -2.37 13.68
CA GLU A 412 11.29 -2.60 14.10
C GLU A 412 10.34 -2.23 12.97
N TRP A 413 10.48 -1.03 12.41
CA TRP A 413 9.65 -0.53 11.31
C TRP A 413 9.67 -1.49 10.11
N ARG A 414 10.86 -1.93 9.69
CA ARG A 414 11.06 -2.87 8.59
C ARG A 414 10.41 -4.21 8.89
N VAL A 415 10.64 -4.78 10.07
CA VAL A 415 10.09 -6.08 10.47
C VAL A 415 8.55 -6.06 10.57
N ARG A 416 7.94 -5.00 11.10
CA ARG A 416 6.46 -4.87 11.15
C ARG A 416 5.88 -4.61 9.76
N LEU A 417 6.57 -3.87 8.90
CA LEU A 417 6.16 -3.64 7.51
C LEU A 417 6.22 -4.93 6.69
N ASP A 418 7.35 -5.64 6.71
CA ASP A 418 7.55 -6.89 5.97
C ASP A 418 6.53 -7.96 6.40
N GLY A 419 6.26 -8.10 7.70
CA GLY A 419 5.24 -9.00 8.22
C GLY A 419 3.83 -8.66 7.74
N ALA A 420 3.44 -7.37 7.82
CA ALA A 420 2.14 -6.92 7.32
C ALA A 420 2.03 -7.05 5.78
N VAL A 421 3.13 -6.85 5.04
CA VAL A 421 3.18 -7.08 3.58
C VAL A 421 3.06 -8.57 3.25
N ALA A 422 3.72 -9.46 3.99
CA ALA A 422 3.60 -10.91 3.83
C ALA A 422 2.16 -11.38 4.09
N ALA A 423 1.50 -10.88 5.14
CA ALA A 423 0.09 -11.15 5.39
C ALA A 423 -0.83 -10.61 4.28
N VAL A 424 -0.53 -9.43 3.71
CA VAL A 424 -1.26 -8.93 2.53
C VAL A 424 -1.08 -9.84 1.32
N TRP A 425 0.14 -10.34 1.06
CA TRP A 425 0.40 -11.31 0.00
C TRP A 425 -0.30 -12.66 0.23
N ALA A 426 -0.36 -13.14 1.47
CA ALA A 426 -1.06 -14.38 1.82
C ALA A 426 -2.59 -14.27 1.67
N GLY A 427 -3.15 -13.04 1.72
CA GLY A 427 -4.58 -12.80 1.55
C GLY A 427 -5.13 -12.94 0.13
N GLN A 428 -4.28 -13.00 -0.90
CA GLN A 428 -4.72 -13.06 -2.31
C GLN A 428 -4.69 -14.47 -2.91
N ARG A 429 -5.55 -14.67 -3.90
CA ARG A 429 -5.46 -15.73 -4.89
C ARG A 429 -5.87 -15.17 -6.24
N ASP A 430 -5.06 -15.44 -7.27
CA ASP A 430 -5.34 -15.07 -8.67
C ASP A 430 -5.66 -13.57 -8.84
N GLY A 431 -4.99 -12.70 -8.04
CA GLY A 431 -5.17 -11.24 -8.04
C GLY A 431 -6.35 -10.71 -7.22
N VAL A 432 -7.14 -11.58 -6.59
CA VAL A 432 -8.33 -11.22 -5.80
C VAL A 432 -8.12 -11.61 -4.34
N TRP A 433 -8.52 -10.75 -3.40
CA TRP A 433 -8.41 -11.02 -1.97
C TRP A 433 -9.66 -11.69 -1.41
N LEU A 434 -9.47 -12.61 -0.46
CA LEU A 434 -10.54 -13.46 0.07
C LEU A 434 -10.68 -13.34 1.58
N TRP A 435 -11.89 -13.02 2.02
CA TRP A 435 -12.26 -12.97 3.43
C TRP A 435 -12.47 -14.37 4.01
N GLY A 436 -12.09 -14.58 5.28
CA GLY A 436 -12.49 -15.77 6.05
C GLY A 436 -11.78 -17.06 5.65
N ARG A 437 -10.55 -16.97 5.12
CA ARG A 437 -9.71 -18.12 4.70
C ARG A 437 -9.48 -19.17 5.81
N GLY A 438 -9.68 -18.80 7.09
CA GLY A 438 -9.42 -19.63 8.26
C GLY A 438 -10.63 -20.32 8.94
N GLY A 439 -11.89 -19.96 8.66
CA GLY A 439 -13.02 -20.71 9.24
C GLY A 439 -14.41 -20.07 9.27
N GLY A 440 -15.42 -20.94 9.39
CA GLY A 440 -16.74 -20.67 9.96
C GLY A 440 -17.74 -19.88 9.12
N ASP A 441 -17.41 -18.65 8.75
CA ASP A 441 -18.39 -17.67 8.27
C ASP A 441 -18.79 -17.93 6.79
N SER A 442 -19.97 -18.53 6.61
CA SER A 442 -20.52 -18.92 5.31
C SER A 442 -21.18 -17.78 4.54
N THR A 443 -21.24 -16.56 5.10
CA THR A 443 -21.87 -15.41 4.44
C THR A 443 -21.11 -15.00 3.17
N GLY A 444 -21.85 -14.76 2.07
CA GLY A 444 -21.35 -14.81 0.69
C GLY A 444 -20.30 -13.78 0.24
N LEU A 445 -19.72 -12.97 1.13
CA LEU A 445 -18.72 -11.95 0.80
C LEU A 445 -17.30 -12.53 0.66
N ARG A 446 -17.14 -13.67 -0.03
CA ARG A 446 -15.86 -14.39 -0.13
C ARG A 446 -14.76 -13.67 -0.92
N ARG A 447 -15.11 -12.68 -1.74
CA ARG A 447 -14.17 -11.90 -2.59
C ARG A 447 -14.55 -10.42 -2.60
N PRO A 448 -14.38 -9.68 -1.49
CA PRO A 448 -14.90 -8.31 -1.39
C PRO A 448 -14.12 -7.33 -2.28
N MET A 449 -14.85 -6.43 -2.96
CA MET A 449 -14.25 -5.35 -3.75
C MET A 449 -13.36 -4.44 -2.90
N TRP A 450 -13.79 -4.15 -1.67
CA TRP A 450 -13.05 -3.31 -0.72
C TRP A 450 -11.71 -3.95 -0.31
N MET A 451 -11.66 -5.27 -0.19
CA MET A 451 -10.48 -6.02 0.26
C MET A 451 -9.45 -6.13 -0.85
N THR A 452 -9.91 -6.39 -2.08
CA THR A 452 -9.06 -6.41 -3.28
C THR A 452 -8.45 -5.02 -3.54
N TYR A 453 -9.23 -3.93 -3.39
CA TYR A 453 -8.66 -2.58 -3.42
C TYR A 453 -7.63 -2.35 -2.32
N GLN A 454 -7.91 -2.74 -1.08
CA GLN A 454 -7.00 -2.55 0.05
C GLN A 454 -5.69 -3.34 -0.14
N GLY A 455 -5.75 -4.59 -0.62
CA GLY A 455 -4.56 -5.39 -0.92
C GLY A 455 -3.71 -4.81 -2.04
N LEU A 456 -4.32 -4.51 -3.19
CA LEU A 456 -3.62 -3.87 -4.32
C LEU A 456 -3.00 -2.53 -3.95
N SER A 457 -3.72 -1.69 -3.19
CA SER A 457 -3.25 -0.38 -2.74
C SER A 457 -2.04 -0.50 -1.80
N ALA A 458 -2.04 -1.47 -0.88
CA ALA A 458 -0.92 -1.75 0.01
C ALA A 458 0.31 -2.28 -0.76
N LEU A 459 0.15 -3.28 -1.63
CA LEU A 459 1.28 -3.82 -2.41
C LEU A 459 1.85 -2.80 -3.42
N ARG A 460 1.00 -1.96 -4.02
CA ARG A 460 1.42 -0.86 -4.89
C ARG A 460 2.21 0.21 -4.12
N ALA A 461 1.75 0.58 -2.92
CA ALA A 461 2.48 1.52 -2.06
C ALA A 461 3.84 0.96 -1.64
N HIS A 462 3.87 -0.31 -1.21
CA HIS A 462 5.11 -0.98 -0.82
C HIS A 462 6.12 -1.01 -1.97
N ALA A 463 5.75 -1.50 -3.16
CA ALA A 463 6.68 -1.57 -4.29
C ALA A 463 7.15 -0.19 -4.78
N VAL A 464 6.31 0.86 -4.71
CA VAL A 464 6.74 2.23 -5.00
C VAL A 464 7.81 2.71 -4.01
N TRP A 465 7.73 2.29 -2.74
CA TRP A 465 8.78 2.56 -1.75
C TRP A 465 10.03 1.70 -2.00
N THR A 466 9.90 0.38 -2.15
CA THR A 466 11.04 -0.56 -2.35
C THR A 466 11.88 -0.23 -3.58
N TYR A 467 11.28 0.34 -4.63
CA TYR A 467 11.94 0.70 -5.88
C TYR A 467 12.19 2.21 -6.06
N GLN A 468 12.07 3.01 -5.00
CA GLN A 468 12.65 4.36 -5.03
C GLN A 468 14.19 4.27 -5.11
N PRO A 469 14.85 4.98 -6.05
CA PRO A 469 16.30 5.08 -6.04
C PRO A 469 16.74 5.76 -4.75
N ALA A 470 17.76 5.20 -4.08
CA ALA A 470 18.18 5.61 -2.74
C ALA A 470 18.42 7.14 -2.63
N GLY A 471 17.55 7.83 -1.90
CA GLY A 471 17.47 9.29 -1.92
C GLY A 471 16.19 9.84 -1.28
N GLY A 472 15.92 9.43 -0.05
CA GLY A 472 14.82 9.90 0.80
C GLY A 472 15.07 9.54 2.25
#